data_AF-A0A2E9IX54-F1
#
_entry.id   AF-A0A2E9IX54-F1
#
_cell.length_a   1.000
_cell.length_b   1.000
_cell.length_c   1.000
_cell.angle_alpha   90.00
_cell.angle_beta   90.00
_cell.angle_gamma   90.00
#
_symmetry.space_group_name_H-M   'P 1'
#
loop_
_entity.id
_entity.type
_entity.pdbx_description
1 polymer ?
#
loop_
_entity_poly.entity_id
_entity_poly.type
_entity_poly.pdbx_seq_one_letter_code
_entity_poly.pdbx_strand_id
1 'polypeptide(L)'
;MILHLLKNDIRYARSSLIAWGGLLGLMLLMIGGLRTSLGWDQAYWGFLKFGFLVGFLIQILFQALLVVKNVQKENLQNATSYWLTRPIGRGHVLASKLLFWLLFIMLPQLVQCALIGAVFPGGWSGALYGAGTIWFAISLIGFFSVLAGSVTKDVGQAFVVVFAVPFGLVVFGHLLVKGLGRFIPIELLLYSLTSIPYLETVLVVGAFIAGLFIYWQQMHHPSKRWHHRLAYVGVLMLFLLAGKLPSVESVPKSTMSLPEGATLELSQFMFTRTDRPFPGSRSGSVDYSIQLWRDKPTGSDYGLKALVEWDGLPADWLTQTESVRTYDSEGRWLREATDGWQKSQQLEQAYGVDYLRALFPDAEIFEPIRHRGASEQLFLSPLVRVKELELPAEFTSVFATRFYSPEKIRVPLDPAAKIDLGATRLRMEGVSRQAKDLVLNFNYLGVGQLGSEIGSELKEGYFALRDPATKRVAIGRQNSRSASTAFGLLTTGHFEVSFRGLDVAADEIARLELYYVKQHLVGTYVDSVQYAIPEQE
;
A
#
# COMPACT_ATOMS: atom_id res chain seq x y z
N MET A 1 39.35 -35.77 -5.15
CA MET A 1 39.35 -34.95 -6.39
C MET A 1 38.36 -33.79 -6.32
N ILE A 2 37.06 -34.03 -6.08
CA ILE A 2 36.01 -32.99 -6.02
C ILE A 2 36.38 -31.81 -5.10
N LEU A 3 36.81 -32.10 -3.86
CA LEU A 3 37.23 -31.06 -2.91
C LEU A 3 38.43 -30.22 -3.39
N HIS A 4 39.32 -30.80 -4.21
CA HIS A 4 40.44 -30.06 -4.79
C HIS A 4 39.97 -29.07 -5.86
N LEU A 5 39.06 -29.51 -6.75
CA LEU A 5 38.42 -28.63 -7.73
C LEU A 5 37.65 -27.50 -7.03
N LEU A 6 36.86 -27.84 -6.01
CA LEU A 6 36.11 -26.87 -5.21
C LEU A 6 37.04 -25.85 -4.55
N LYS A 7 38.15 -26.28 -3.95
CA LYS A 7 39.14 -25.38 -3.33
C LYS A 7 39.73 -24.41 -4.36
N ASN A 8 40.00 -24.87 -5.59
CA ASN A 8 40.50 -24.00 -6.66
C ASN A 8 39.42 -23.03 -7.16
N ASP A 9 38.16 -23.44 -7.16
CA ASP A 9 37.03 -22.57 -7.51
C ASP A 9 36.79 -21.49 -6.45
N ILE A 10 36.86 -21.84 -5.17
CA ILE A 10 36.78 -20.88 -4.05
C ILE A 10 37.91 -19.86 -4.14
N ARG A 11 39.16 -20.32 -4.38
CA ARG A 11 40.30 -19.40 -4.51
C ARG A 11 40.12 -18.42 -5.67
N TYR A 12 39.63 -18.91 -6.81
CA TYR A 12 39.35 -18.07 -7.98
C TYR A 12 38.22 -17.07 -7.71
N ALA A 13 37.15 -17.51 -7.03
CA ALA A 13 35.97 -16.69 -6.74
C ALA A 13 36.08 -15.88 -5.44
N ARG A 14 37.19 -15.95 -4.69
CA ARG A 14 37.32 -15.42 -3.32
C ARG A 14 36.83 -13.98 -3.17
N SER A 15 37.32 -13.08 -4.02
CA SER A 15 36.95 -11.66 -3.94
C SER A 15 35.47 -11.43 -4.24
N SER A 16 34.92 -12.18 -5.21
CA SER A 16 33.49 -12.12 -5.52
C SER A 16 32.65 -12.74 -4.40
N LEU A 17 33.08 -13.85 -3.79
CA LEU A 17 32.40 -14.45 -2.63
C LEU A 17 32.39 -13.51 -1.42
N ILE A 18 33.47 -12.75 -1.17
CA ILE A 18 33.51 -11.74 -0.11
C ILE A 18 32.52 -10.61 -0.40
N ALA A 19 32.50 -10.09 -1.63
CA ALA A 19 31.54 -9.06 -2.03
C ALA A 19 30.09 -9.54 -1.91
N TRP A 20 29.82 -10.79 -2.32
CA TRP A 20 28.55 -11.47 -2.15
C TRP A 20 28.12 -11.59 -0.68
N GLY A 21 29.02 -12.08 0.17
CA GLY A 21 28.78 -12.17 1.61
C GLY A 21 28.52 -10.80 2.25
N GLY A 22 29.23 -9.76 1.81
CA GLY A 22 28.99 -8.37 2.24
C GLY A 22 27.59 -7.88 1.86
N LEU A 23 27.14 -8.20 0.65
CA LEU A 23 25.80 -7.86 0.17
C LEU A 23 24.70 -8.58 0.98
N LEU A 24 24.91 -9.86 1.32
CA LEU A 24 24.02 -10.62 2.22
C LEU A 24 23.96 -9.99 3.61
N GLY A 25 25.13 -9.65 4.18
CA GLY A 25 25.25 -9.00 5.48
C GLY A 25 24.58 -7.62 5.51
N LEU A 26 24.74 -6.81 4.45
CA LEU A 26 24.12 -5.50 4.34
C LEU A 26 22.59 -5.58 4.43
N MET A 27 21.98 -6.54 3.74
CA MET A 27 20.53 -6.75 3.81
C MET A 27 20.07 -7.16 5.22
N LEU A 28 20.85 -7.98 5.93
CA LEU A 28 20.54 -8.34 7.33
C LEU A 28 20.69 -7.12 8.26
N LEU A 29 21.70 -6.28 8.03
CA LEU A 29 21.87 -5.03 8.80
C LEU A 29 20.72 -4.06 8.57
N MET A 30 20.19 -3.97 7.34
CA MET A 30 19.00 -3.18 7.05
C MET A 30 17.81 -3.64 7.89
N ILE A 31 17.64 -4.94 8.13
CA ILE A 31 16.56 -5.48 8.98
C ILE A 31 16.78 -5.16 10.46
N GLY A 32 18.04 -5.10 10.92
CA GLY A 32 18.35 -4.80 12.31
C GLY A 32 17.73 -3.49 12.82
N GLY A 33 17.56 -2.49 11.95
CA GLY A 33 16.91 -1.24 12.30
C GLY A 33 15.39 -1.34 12.54
N LEU A 34 14.73 -2.43 12.14
CA LEU A 34 13.32 -2.68 12.49
C LEU A 34 13.10 -2.86 13.99
N ARG A 35 14.13 -3.24 14.75
CA ARG A 35 14.06 -3.37 16.22
C ARG A 35 14.42 -2.09 16.97
N THR A 36 14.81 -1.03 16.26
CA THR A 36 15.10 0.28 16.86
C THR A 36 13.91 1.21 16.71
N SER A 37 14.03 2.45 17.19
CA SER A 37 13.01 3.49 16.99
C SER A 37 12.71 3.76 15.51
N LEU A 38 13.66 3.46 14.60
CA LEU A 38 13.46 3.58 13.15
C LEU A 38 12.38 2.65 12.61
N GLY A 39 12.17 1.48 13.23
CA GLY A 39 11.14 0.52 12.83
C GLY A 39 9.71 1.04 12.91
N TRP A 40 9.49 2.17 13.58
CA TRP A 40 8.18 2.83 13.69
C TRP A 40 8.00 3.99 12.70
N ASP A 41 9.05 4.37 11.97
CA ASP A 41 9.02 5.46 10.99
C ASP A 41 8.55 4.96 9.63
N GLN A 42 7.48 5.55 9.10
CA GLN A 42 6.92 5.23 7.79
C GLN A 42 7.91 5.49 6.64
N ALA A 43 8.77 6.51 6.75
CA ALA A 43 9.80 6.79 5.76
C ALA A 43 10.85 5.68 5.71
N TYR A 44 11.21 5.13 6.87
CA TYR A 44 12.11 3.98 6.98
C TYR A 44 11.52 2.72 6.36
N TRP A 45 10.22 2.46 6.54
CA TRP A 45 9.53 1.36 5.83
C TRP A 45 9.53 1.53 4.31
N GLY A 46 9.34 2.76 3.82
CA GLY A 46 9.46 3.07 2.38
C GLY A 46 10.88 2.81 1.86
N PHE A 47 11.90 3.26 2.60
CA PHE A 47 13.31 2.98 2.31
C PHE A 47 13.61 1.49 2.32
N LEU A 48 13.12 0.74 3.31
CA LEU A 48 13.32 -0.71 3.40
C LEU A 48 12.68 -1.44 2.23
N LYS A 49 11.43 -1.13 1.86
CA LYS A 49 10.76 -1.76 0.70
C LYS A 49 11.59 -1.60 -0.57
N PHE A 50 12.00 -0.37 -0.87
CA PHE A 50 12.80 -0.08 -2.05
C PHE A 50 14.21 -0.70 -1.96
N GLY A 51 14.83 -0.60 -0.79
CA GLY A 51 16.16 -1.13 -0.51
C GLY A 51 16.24 -2.65 -0.59
N PHE A 52 15.23 -3.37 -0.10
CA PHE A 52 15.13 -4.83 -0.26
C PHE A 52 14.93 -5.21 -1.71
N LEU A 53 14.07 -4.50 -2.45
CA LEU A 53 13.85 -4.79 -3.87
C LEU A 53 15.14 -4.61 -4.67
N VAL A 54 15.76 -3.43 -4.57
CA VAL A 54 17.02 -3.13 -5.28
C VAL A 54 18.14 -4.05 -4.81
N GLY A 55 18.25 -4.24 -3.49
CA GLY A 55 19.20 -5.14 -2.87
C GLY A 55 19.08 -6.54 -3.46
N PHE A 56 17.90 -7.14 -3.38
CA PHE A 56 17.59 -8.47 -3.90
C PHE A 56 17.85 -8.63 -5.40
N LEU A 57 17.54 -7.62 -6.21
CA LEU A 57 17.88 -7.60 -7.64
C LEU A 57 19.39 -7.63 -7.87
N ILE A 58 20.14 -6.78 -7.15
CA ILE A 58 21.61 -6.80 -7.18
C ILE A 58 22.11 -8.16 -6.69
N GLN A 59 21.45 -8.77 -5.70
CA GLN A 59 21.86 -10.06 -5.17
C GLN A 59 21.76 -11.16 -6.23
N ILE A 60 20.58 -11.31 -6.83
CA ILE A 60 20.31 -12.24 -7.93
C ILE A 60 21.31 -12.03 -9.06
N LEU A 61 21.60 -10.78 -9.39
CA LEU A 61 22.51 -10.44 -10.45
C LEU A 61 23.94 -10.90 -10.19
N PHE A 62 24.40 -10.61 -8.99
CA PHE A 62 25.73 -10.96 -8.55
C PHE A 62 25.91 -12.49 -8.48
N GLN A 63 24.86 -13.17 -8.03
CA GLN A 63 24.78 -14.62 -8.01
C GLN A 63 24.86 -15.25 -9.40
N ALA A 64 24.09 -14.74 -10.37
CA ALA A 64 24.16 -15.20 -11.75
C ALA A 64 25.58 -15.07 -12.32
N LEU A 65 26.22 -13.91 -12.09
CA LEU A 65 27.60 -13.67 -12.51
C LEU A 65 28.60 -14.64 -11.86
N LEU A 66 28.44 -14.94 -10.58
CA LEU A 66 29.26 -15.93 -9.87
C LEU A 66 29.13 -17.32 -10.48
N VAL A 67 27.91 -17.76 -10.78
CA VAL A 67 27.64 -19.06 -11.41
C VAL A 67 28.25 -19.12 -12.81
N VAL A 68 27.99 -18.12 -13.66
CA VAL A 68 28.56 -18.03 -15.01
C VAL A 68 30.08 -18.08 -14.96
N LYS A 69 30.71 -17.26 -14.12
CA LYS A 69 32.18 -17.25 -13.97
C LYS A 69 32.72 -18.60 -13.50
N ASN A 70 32.03 -19.26 -12.58
CA ASN A 70 32.44 -20.56 -12.06
C ASN A 70 32.38 -21.65 -13.14
N VAL A 71 31.36 -21.61 -14.00
CA VAL A 71 31.19 -22.54 -15.14
C VAL A 71 32.19 -22.23 -16.26
N GLN A 72 32.33 -20.96 -16.65
CA GLN A 72 33.20 -20.55 -17.75
C GLN A 72 34.70 -20.54 -17.42
N LYS A 73 35.09 -20.63 -16.14
CA LYS A 73 36.50 -20.69 -15.72
C LYS A 73 37.30 -21.72 -16.52
N GLU A 74 36.69 -22.86 -16.85
CA GLU A 74 37.36 -23.93 -17.60
C GLU A 74 37.42 -23.65 -19.11
N ASN A 75 36.39 -23.02 -19.68
CA ASN A 75 36.39 -22.61 -21.10
C ASN A 75 37.34 -21.43 -21.38
N LEU A 76 37.51 -20.51 -20.43
CA LEU A 76 38.33 -19.31 -20.58
C LEU A 76 39.83 -19.58 -20.39
N GLN A 77 40.19 -20.70 -19.76
CA GLN A 77 41.57 -21.15 -19.67
C GLN A 77 41.90 -21.96 -20.94
N ASN A 78 42.36 -21.26 -21.98
CA ASN A 78 42.85 -21.82 -23.25
C ASN A 78 43.79 -23.02 -23.02
N ALA A 79 43.59 -24.12 -23.77
CA ALA A 79 44.47 -25.23 -24.21
C ALA A 79 45.57 -25.85 -23.29
N THR A 80 46.00 -25.22 -22.21
CA THR A 80 47.02 -25.70 -21.26
C THR A 80 46.41 -26.20 -19.95
N SER A 81 45.09 -26.29 -19.90
CA SER A 81 44.35 -26.59 -18.68
C SER A 81 44.57 -28.01 -18.17
N TYR A 82 44.87 -28.10 -16.88
CA TYR A 82 45.29 -29.27 -16.12
C TYR A 82 44.39 -30.52 -16.23
N TRP A 83 43.13 -30.37 -16.68
CA TRP A 83 42.19 -31.48 -16.91
C TRP A 83 42.30 -32.13 -18.30
N LEU A 84 42.94 -31.48 -19.27
CA LEU A 84 43.27 -32.12 -20.57
C LEU A 84 44.44 -33.09 -20.41
N THR A 85 45.31 -32.87 -19.43
CA THR A 85 46.53 -33.67 -19.21
C THR A 85 46.38 -34.74 -18.12
N ARG A 86 45.28 -34.73 -17.34
CA ARG A 86 44.94 -35.80 -16.39
C ARG A 86 43.48 -36.21 -16.55
N PRO A 87 43.15 -37.51 -16.61
CA PRO A 87 41.77 -37.97 -16.78
C PRO A 87 40.94 -37.67 -15.52
N ILE A 88 40.32 -36.49 -15.48
CA ILE A 88 39.30 -36.15 -14.49
C ILE A 88 37.95 -36.54 -15.10
N GLY A 89 37.24 -37.47 -14.46
CA GLY A 89 35.92 -37.87 -14.93
C GLY A 89 34.94 -36.69 -14.92
N ARG A 90 34.15 -36.53 -15.99
CA ARG A 90 33.16 -35.45 -16.16
C ARG A 90 32.23 -35.29 -14.96
N GLY A 91 31.86 -36.40 -14.32
CA GLY A 91 31.04 -36.41 -13.10
C GLY A 91 31.69 -35.70 -11.91
N HIS A 92 33.02 -35.75 -11.77
CA HIS A 92 33.73 -35.05 -10.69
C HIS A 92 33.72 -33.53 -10.88
N VAL A 93 33.81 -33.06 -12.13
CA VAL A 93 33.70 -31.64 -12.46
C VAL A 93 32.29 -31.16 -12.17
N LEU A 94 31.28 -31.85 -12.70
CA LEU A 94 29.87 -31.52 -12.47
C LEU A 94 29.53 -31.50 -10.97
N ALA A 95 29.92 -32.54 -10.23
CA ALA A 95 29.70 -32.61 -8.79
C ALA A 95 30.39 -31.45 -8.04
N SER A 96 31.59 -31.04 -8.46
CA SER A 96 32.28 -29.88 -7.86
C SER A 96 31.53 -28.56 -8.12
N LYS A 97 31.00 -28.35 -9.33
CA LYS A 97 30.25 -27.13 -9.68
C LYS A 97 28.90 -27.07 -8.95
N LEU A 98 28.19 -28.20 -8.90
CA LEU A 98 26.95 -28.33 -8.13
C LEU A 98 27.18 -28.10 -6.63
N LEU A 99 28.26 -28.68 -6.08
CA LEU A 99 28.61 -28.48 -4.68
C LEU A 99 29.00 -27.03 -4.38
N PHE A 100 29.71 -26.36 -5.31
CA PHE A 100 30.00 -24.92 -5.20
C PHE A 100 28.71 -24.09 -5.15
N TRP A 101 27.78 -24.36 -6.06
CA TRP A 101 26.50 -23.66 -6.11
C TRP A 101 25.64 -23.90 -4.85
N LEU A 102 25.55 -25.15 -4.41
CA LEU A 102 24.76 -25.49 -3.22
C LEU A 102 25.31 -24.81 -1.96
N LEU A 103 26.63 -24.87 -1.74
CA LEU A 103 27.25 -24.37 -0.50
C LEU A 103 27.48 -22.87 -0.45
N PHE A 104 27.88 -22.23 -1.56
CA PHE A 104 28.30 -20.83 -1.55
C PHE A 104 27.26 -19.87 -2.12
N ILE A 105 26.23 -20.40 -2.78
CA ILE A 105 25.20 -19.60 -3.41
C ILE A 105 23.84 -19.88 -2.75
N MET A 106 23.36 -21.13 -2.77
CA MET A 106 22.03 -21.46 -2.22
C MET A 106 21.99 -21.37 -0.70
N LEU A 107 22.90 -22.05 -0.01
CA LEU A 107 22.86 -22.15 1.45
C LEU A 107 22.91 -20.77 2.15
N PRO A 108 23.80 -19.82 1.78
CA PRO A 108 23.83 -18.51 2.40
C PRO A 108 22.54 -17.71 2.18
N GLN A 109 21.90 -17.84 1.01
CA GLN A 109 20.62 -17.18 0.77
C GLN A 109 19.50 -17.81 1.60
N LEU A 110 19.45 -19.14 1.72
CA LEU A 110 18.45 -19.81 2.55
C LEU A 110 18.59 -19.38 4.02
N VAL A 111 19.82 -19.29 4.52
CA VAL A 111 20.10 -18.77 5.87
C VAL A 111 19.64 -17.33 5.99
N GLN A 112 19.97 -16.48 5.03
CA GLN A 112 19.51 -15.09 5.01
C GLN A 112 17.97 -15.05 5.07
N CYS A 113 17.26 -15.75 4.19
CA CYS A 113 15.79 -15.78 4.15
C CYS A 113 15.18 -16.25 5.47
N ALA A 114 15.75 -17.28 6.09
CA ALA A 114 15.32 -17.75 7.40
C ALA A 114 15.50 -16.68 8.49
N LEU A 115 16.64 -15.97 8.47
CA LEU A 115 16.89 -14.87 9.40
C LEU A 115 15.96 -13.67 9.15
N ILE A 116 15.70 -13.32 7.89
CA ILE A 116 14.72 -12.28 7.53
C ILE A 116 13.35 -12.69 8.06
N GLY A 117 12.88 -13.89 7.72
CA GLY A 117 11.57 -14.38 8.11
C GLY A 117 11.37 -14.49 9.63
N ALA A 118 12.43 -14.78 10.39
CA ALA A 118 12.39 -14.78 11.85
C ALA A 118 12.19 -13.40 12.48
N VAL A 119 12.43 -12.31 11.73
CA VAL A 119 12.26 -10.93 12.22
C VAL A 119 10.93 -10.32 11.79
N PHE A 120 10.32 -10.79 10.70
CA PHE A 120 9.04 -10.24 10.21
C PHE A 120 7.82 -10.79 10.98
N PRO A 121 6.76 -9.97 11.18
CA PRO A 121 5.59 -10.31 11.99
C PRO A 121 4.65 -11.42 11.43
N GLY A 122 5.05 -12.13 10.37
CA GLY A 122 4.31 -13.28 9.81
C GLY A 122 4.75 -14.65 10.34
N GLY A 123 5.74 -14.69 11.25
CA GLY A 123 6.25 -15.92 11.86
C GLY A 123 6.92 -16.89 10.88
N TRP A 124 7.11 -18.14 11.32
CA TRP A 124 7.80 -19.19 10.54
C TRP A 124 7.10 -19.57 9.24
N SER A 125 5.78 -19.42 9.15
CA SER A 125 5.02 -19.73 7.93
C SER A 125 5.36 -18.75 6.79
N GLY A 126 5.36 -17.45 7.07
CA GLY A 126 5.80 -16.43 6.10
C GLY A 126 7.26 -16.63 5.68
N ALA A 127 8.13 -17.02 6.63
CA ALA A 127 9.52 -17.35 6.35
C ALA A 127 9.66 -18.54 5.38
N LEU A 128 8.87 -19.60 5.56
CA LEU A 128 8.90 -20.80 4.72
C LEU A 128 8.39 -20.52 3.29
N TYR A 129 7.31 -19.78 3.13
CA TYR A 129 6.81 -19.40 1.80
C TYR A 129 7.77 -18.46 1.06
N GLY A 130 8.32 -17.46 1.78
CA GLY A 130 9.35 -16.58 1.23
C GLY A 130 10.60 -17.35 0.81
N ALA A 131 11.10 -18.24 1.68
CA ALA A 131 12.24 -19.11 1.39
C ALA A 131 11.96 -20.04 0.21
N GLY A 132 10.75 -20.62 0.10
CA GLY A 132 10.35 -21.46 -1.03
C GLY A 132 10.34 -20.70 -2.36
N THR A 133 9.79 -19.48 -2.36
CA THR A 133 9.72 -18.62 -3.56
C THR A 133 11.12 -18.18 -4.00
N ILE A 134 11.97 -17.78 -3.04
CA ILE A 134 13.35 -17.39 -3.29
C ILE A 134 14.18 -18.60 -3.75
N TRP A 135 13.98 -19.76 -3.14
CA TRP A 135 14.63 -21.01 -3.55
C TRP A 135 14.27 -21.38 -4.98
N PHE A 136 13.00 -21.27 -5.36
CA PHE A 136 12.55 -21.48 -6.73
C PHE A 136 13.21 -20.48 -7.70
N ALA A 137 13.19 -19.18 -7.38
CA ALA A 137 13.80 -18.14 -8.21
C ALA A 137 15.31 -18.36 -8.39
N ILE A 138 16.02 -18.70 -7.30
CA ILE A 138 17.46 -18.99 -7.31
C ILE A 138 17.77 -20.27 -8.08
N SER A 139 16.95 -21.30 -7.94
CA SER A 139 17.09 -22.54 -8.71
C SER A 139 16.93 -22.27 -10.20
N LEU A 140 15.89 -21.52 -10.57
CA LEU A 140 15.59 -21.16 -11.95
C LEU A 140 16.71 -20.30 -12.56
N ILE A 141 17.10 -19.21 -11.89
CA ILE A 141 18.16 -18.31 -12.36
C ILE A 141 19.50 -19.03 -12.38
N GLY A 142 19.80 -19.85 -11.37
CA GLY A 142 21.01 -20.66 -11.32
C GLY A 142 21.07 -21.65 -12.49
N PHE A 143 19.96 -22.34 -12.79
CA PHE A 143 19.84 -23.22 -13.94
C PHE A 143 20.12 -22.47 -15.26
N PHE A 144 19.46 -21.34 -15.49
CA PHE A 144 19.72 -20.52 -16.69
C PHE A 144 21.13 -19.95 -16.73
N SER A 145 21.74 -19.65 -15.58
CA SER A 145 23.13 -19.20 -15.48
C SER A 145 24.13 -20.29 -15.84
N VAL A 146 23.88 -21.53 -15.43
CA VAL A 146 24.67 -22.69 -15.84
C VAL A 146 24.52 -22.92 -17.35
N LEU A 147 23.28 -22.91 -17.85
CA LEU A 147 23.01 -23.07 -19.29
C LEU A 147 23.72 -21.98 -20.10
N ALA A 148 23.54 -20.72 -19.74
CA ALA A 148 24.17 -19.58 -20.40
C ALA A 148 25.69 -19.65 -20.34
N GLY A 149 26.28 -19.99 -19.19
CA GLY A 149 27.72 -20.15 -19.03
C GLY A 149 28.29 -21.31 -19.86
N SER A 150 27.48 -22.34 -20.11
CA SER A 150 27.91 -23.51 -20.90
C SER A 150 27.90 -23.27 -22.42
N VAL A 151 26.99 -22.41 -22.92
CA VAL A 151 26.82 -22.18 -24.36
C VAL A 151 27.50 -20.91 -24.89
N THR A 152 27.88 -19.99 -24.01
CA THR A 152 28.46 -18.70 -24.42
C THR A 152 29.97 -18.66 -24.24
N LYS A 153 30.63 -17.89 -25.12
CA LYS A 153 32.10 -17.79 -25.17
C LYS A 153 32.67 -16.82 -24.14
N ASP A 154 31.88 -15.85 -23.71
CA ASP A 154 32.27 -14.84 -22.73
C ASP A 154 31.16 -14.59 -21.70
N VAL A 155 31.55 -14.05 -20.55
CA VAL A 155 30.65 -13.75 -19.42
C VAL A 155 29.55 -12.77 -19.84
N GLY A 156 29.86 -11.91 -20.80
CA GLY A 156 28.94 -10.90 -21.29
C GLY A 156 27.77 -11.47 -22.09
N GLN A 157 28.08 -12.32 -23.06
CA GLN A 157 27.06 -13.08 -23.80
C GLN A 157 26.20 -13.92 -22.86
N ALA A 158 26.83 -14.58 -21.88
CA ALA A 158 26.10 -15.36 -20.88
C ALA A 158 25.08 -14.49 -20.13
N PHE A 159 25.49 -13.27 -19.75
CA PHE A 159 24.63 -12.33 -19.05
C PHE A 159 23.38 -11.96 -19.86
N VAL A 160 23.54 -11.69 -21.15
CA VAL A 160 22.40 -11.41 -22.05
C VAL A 160 21.43 -12.58 -22.05
N VAL A 161 21.94 -13.81 -22.14
CA VAL A 161 21.09 -15.01 -22.13
C VAL A 161 20.38 -15.20 -20.79
N VAL A 162 21.08 -15.02 -19.66
CA VAL A 162 20.51 -15.11 -18.30
C VAL A 162 19.42 -14.08 -18.07
N PHE A 163 19.45 -12.94 -18.76
CA PHE A 163 18.42 -11.92 -18.65
C PHE A 163 17.30 -12.09 -19.66
N ALA A 164 17.65 -12.16 -20.94
CA ALA A 164 16.67 -12.18 -22.03
C ALA A 164 15.75 -13.41 -21.96
N VAL A 165 16.28 -14.58 -21.58
CA VAL A 165 15.49 -15.82 -21.58
C VAL A 165 14.50 -15.89 -20.41
N PRO A 166 14.89 -15.72 -19.14
CA PRO A 166 13.93 -15.73 -18.03
C PRO A 166 12.99 -14.53 -18.09
N PHE A 167 13.47 -13.34 -18.46
CA PHE A 167 12.60 -12.18 -18.64
C PHE A 167 11.60 -12.41 -19.76
N GLY A 168 12.05 -12.92 -20.91
CA GLY A 168 11.18 -13.31 -22.02
C GLY A 168 10.14 -14.35 -21.59
N LEU A 169 10.52 -15.35 -20.79
CA LEU A 169 9.61 -16.36 -20.24
C LEU A 169 8.61 -15.76 -19.25
N VAL A 170 9.02 -14.84 -18.39
CA VAL A 170 8.12 -14.17 -17.44
C VAL A 170 7.14 -13.26 -18.18
N VAL A 171 7.62 -12.44 -19.13
CA VAL A 171 6.77 -11.58 -19.94
C VAL A 171 5.82 -12.41 -20.79
N PHE A 172 6.30 -13.45 -21.45
CA PHE A 172 5.47 -14.36 -22.24
C PHE A 172 4.45 -15.07 -21.35
N GLY A 173 4.86 -15.60 -20.20
CA GLY A 173 3.96 -16.23 -19.23
C GLY A 173 2.89 -15.26 -18.72
N HIS A 174 3.25 -14.02 -18.43
CA HIS A 174 2.31 -12.97 -18.03
C HIS A 174 1.32 -12.62 -19.15
N LEU A 175 1.80 -12.46 -20.38
CA LEU A 175 0.96 -12.20 -21.54
C LEU A 175 0.05 -13.38 -21.86
N LEU A 176 0.56 -14.61 -21.72
CA LEU A 176 -0.18 -15.85 -21.90
C LEU A 176 -1.26 -16.00 -20.83
N VAL A 177 -0.96 -15.74 -19.56
CA VAL A 177 -1.97 -15.73 -18.50
C VAL A 177 -2.98 -14.62 -18.71
N LYS A 178 -2.58 -13.42 -19.13
CA LYS A 178 -3.54 -12.34 -19.45
C LYS A 178 -4.44 -12.70 -20.64
N GLY A 179 -3.89 -13.35 -21.66
CA GLY A 179 -4.63 -13.79 -22.84
C GLY A 179 -5.57 -14.98 -22.56
N LEU A 180 -5.10 -15.95 -21.76
CA LEU A 180 -5.85 -17.15 -21.38
C LEU A 180 -6.73 -16.95 -20.15
N GLY A 181 -6.46 -15.93 -19.32
CA GLY A 181 -7.16 -15.60 -18.08
C GLY A 181 -8.63 -15.22 -18.29
N ARG A 182 -9.03 -14.92 -19.53
CA ARG A 182 -10.44 -14.91 -19.92
C ARG A 182 -11.17 -16.24 -19.72
N PHE A 183 -10.45 -17.35 -19.53
CA PHE A 183 -11.04 -18.70 -19.49
C PHE A 183 -10.64 -19.55 -18.27
N ILE A 184 -9.68 -19.14 -17.43
CA ILE A 184 -9.25 -19.92 -16.25
C ILE A 184 -8.94 -18.99 -15.07
N PRO A 185 -9.52 -19.23 -13.87
CA PRO A 185 -9.27 -18.42 -12.67
C PRO A 185 -7.90 -18.75 -12.04
N ILE A 186 -6.82 -18.52 -12.80
CA ILE A 186 -5.42 -18.51 -12.32
C ILE A 186 -5.05 -17.16 -11.69
N GLU A 187 -5.96 -16.18 -11.80
CA GLU A 187 -5.85 -14.81 -11.33
C GLU A 187 -5.35 -14.71 -9.87
N LEU A 188 -5.79 -15.59 -8.97
CA LEU A 188 -5.38 -15.60 -7.56
C LEU A 188 -3.88 -15.82 -7.31
N LEU A 189 -3.16 -16.50 -8.20
CA LEU A 189 -1.73 -16.77 -8.01
C LEU A 189 -0.83 -15.68 -8.60
N LEU A 190 -1.35 -14.88 -9.53
CA LEU A 190 -0.61 -13.82 -10.24
C LEU A 190 -1.03 -12.41 -9.83
N TYR A 191 -2.13 -12.25 -9.07
CA TYR A 191 -2.55 -10.96 -8.54
C TYR A 191 -1.51 -10.30 -7.62
N SER A 192 -0.55 -11.06 -7.06
CA SER A 192 0.58 -10.51 -6.30
C SER A 192 1.69 -9.91 -7.17
N LEU A 193 1.70 -10.17 -8.48
CA LEU A 193 2.64 -9.60 -9.45
C LEU A 193 1.99 -8.48 -10.30
N THR A 194 0.66 -8.38 -10.32
CA THR A 194 -0.09 -7.38 -11.12
C THR A 194 -0.40 -6.07 -10.40
N SER A 195 -0.08 -5.92 -9.11
CA SER A 195 -0.26 -4.67 -8.37
C SER A 195 0.81 -3.62 -8.65
N ILE A 196 1.77 -3.91 -9.54
CA ILE A 196 2.65 -2.90 -10.15
C ILE A 196 1.80 -2.11 -11.15
N PRO A 197 1.50 -0.81 -10.93
CA PRO A 197 0.71 -0.01 -11.86
C PRO A 197 1.25 -0.12 -13.29
N TYR A 198 0.37 -0.10 -14.29
CA TYR A 198 0.72 -0.32 -15.71
C TYR A 198 1.91 0.53 -16.18
N LEU A 199 2.00 1.76 -15.66
CA LEU A 199 3.10 2.68 -15.92
C LEU A 199 4.44 2.11 -15.44
N GLU A 200 4.51 1.57 -14.22
CA GLU A 200 5.71 0.94 -13.66
C GLU A 200 6.11 -0.32 -14.44
N THR A 201 5.14 -1.11 -14.91
CA THR A 201 5.43 -2.30 -15.73
C THR A 201 5.99 -1.91 -17.10
N VAL A 202 5.38 -0.93 -17.78
CA VAL A 202 5.85 -0.41 -19.09
C VAL A 202 7.24 0.21 -18.95
N LEU A 203 7.44 0.97 -17.89
CA LEU A 203 8.73 1.52 -17.53
C LEU A 203 9.74 0.35 -17.35
N VAL A 204 9.45 -0.68 -16.56
CA VAL A 204 10.44 -1.74 -16.25
C VAL A 204 10.84 -2.50 -17.52
N VAL A 205 9.86 -2.77 -18.38
CA VAL A 205 10.10 -3.36 -19.71
C VAL A 205 10.92 -2.43 -20.60
N GLY A 206 10.62 -1.13 -20.61
CA GLY A 206 11.37 -0.12 -21.37
C GLY A 206 12.83 0.01 -20.93
N ALA A 207 13.08 0.06 -19.62
CA ALA A 207 14.44 0.09 -19.06
C ALA A 207 15.22 -1.19 -19.38
N PHE A 208 14.54 -2.34 -19.37
CA PHE A 208 15.14 -3.61 -19.75
C PHE A 208 15.55 -3.65 -21.23
N ILE A 209 14.64 -3.24 -22.14
CA ILE A 209 14.93 -3.17 -23.58
C ILE A 209 16.05 -2.16 -23.87
N ALA A 210 16.01 -0.98 -23.24
CA ALA A 210 17.06 0.01 -23.35
C ALA A 210 18.41 -0.53 -22.83
N GLY A 211 18.39 -1.28 -21.72
CA GLY A 211 19.55 -1.96 -21.17
C GLY A 211 20.16 -2.98 -22.12
N LEU A 212 19.33 -3.84 -22.73
CA LEU A 212 19.75 -4.81 -23.74
C LEU A 212 20.34 -4.11 -24.98
N PHE A 213 19.73 -3.03 -25.45
CA PHE A 213 20.21 -2.28 -26.61
C PHE A 213 21.55 -1.58 -26.34
N ILE A 214 21.69 -0.92 -25.18
CA ILE A 214 22.94 -0.27 -24.75
C ILE A 214 24.05 -1.31 -24.59
N TYR A 215 23.71 -2.48 -24.05
CA TYR A 215 24.64 -3.58 -23.90
C TYR A 215 25.10 -4.16 -25.25
N TRP A 216 24.16 -4.37 -26.17
CA TRP A 216 24.45 -4.82 -27.53
C TRP A 216 25.36 -3.84 -28.29
N GLN A 217 25.07 -2.54 -28.21
CA GLN A 217 25.93 -1.46 -28.71
C GLN A 217 27.34 -1.52 -28.09
N GLN A 218 27.44 -1.84 -26.80
CA GLN A 218 28.73 -1.92 -26.08
C GLN A 218 29.60 -3.08 -26.59
N MET A 219 28.99 -4.18 -27.04
CA MET A 219 29.71 -5.28 -27.65
C MET A 219 30.24 -4.93 -29.04
N HIS A 220 29.48 -4.20 -29.86
CA HIS A 220 29.88 -3.83 -31.22
C HIS A 220 30.88 -2.66 -31.28
N HIS A 221 30.92 -1.80 -30.25
CA HIS A 221 31.80 -0.63 -30.22
C HIS A 221 32.68 -0.57 -28.95
N PRO A 222 33.71 -1.43 -28.84
CA PRO A 222 34.53 -1.56 -27.63
C PRO A 222 35.31 -0.28 -27.27
N SER A 223 35.61 0.59 -28.23
CA SER A 223 36.28 1.88 -27.98
C SER A 223 35.39 2.91 -27.27
N LYS A 224 34.05 2.74 -27.30
CA LYS A 224 33.08 3.68 -26.72
C LYS A 224 32.41 3.18 -25.45
N ARG A 225 32.93 2.11 -24.83
CA ARG A 225 32.34 1.45 -23.64
C ARG A 225 31.93 2.40 -22.53
N TRP A 226 32.70 3.46 -22.28
CA TRP A 226 32.42 4.40 -21.19
C TRP A 226 31.17 5.26 -21.45
N HIS A 227 30.95 5.70 -22.70
CA HIS A 227 29.76 6.48 -23.09
C HIS A 227 28.47 5.66 -22.95
N HIS A 228 28.54 4.35 -23.23
CA HIS A 228 27.37 3.47 -23.13
C HIS A 228 27.02 3.14 -21.68
N ARG A 229 28.05 3.02 -20.82
CA ARG A 229 27.83 2.91 -19.37
C ARG A 229 27.18 4.17 -18.78
N LEU A 230 27.58 5.36 -19.23
CA LEU A 230 26.92 6.61 -18.85
C LEU A 230 25.46 6.64 -19.32
N ALA A 231 25.19 6.25 -20.57
CA ALA A 231 23.82 6.18 -21.09
C ALA A 231 22.95 5.22 -20.26
N TYR A 232 23.50 4.07 -19.85
CA TYR A 232 22.80 3.12 -19.00
C TYR A 232 22.47 3.70 -17.61
N VAL A 233 23.45 4.36 -16.97
CA VAL A 233 23.23 5.07 -15.69
C VAL A 233 22.19 6.18 -15.86
N GLY A 234 22.21 6.92 -16.98
CA GLY A 234 21.24 7.94 -17.31
C GLY A 234 19.82 7.40 -17.45
N VAL A 235 19.63 6.28 -18.17
CA VAL A 235 18.33 5.60 -18.28
C VAL A 235 17.83 5.15 -16.91
N LEU A 236 18.70 4.56 -16.08
CA LEU A 236 18.38 4.15 -14.70
C LEU A 236 18.02 5.33 -13.80
N MET A 237 18.73 6.46 -13.89
CA MET A 237 18.42 7.69 -13.15
C MET A 237 17.07 8.28 -13.57
N LEU A 238 16.82 8.37 -14.88
CA LEU A 238 15.56 8.86 -15.43
C LEU A 238 14.39 7.98 -14.98
N PHE A 239 14.66 6.68 -14.81
CA PHE A 239 13.74 5.71 -14.24
C PHE A 239 13.40 5.96 -12.77
N LEU A 240 14.44 6.16 -11.95
CA LEU A 240 14.30 6.49 -10.53
C LEU A 240 13.55 7.81 -10.33
N LEU A 241 13.75 8.77 -11.24
CA LEU A 241 13.04 10.05 -11.26
C LEU A 241 11.59 9.92 -11.75
N ALA A 242 11.34 9.07 -12.76
CA ALA A 242 9.98 8.81 -13.26
C ALA A 242 9.10 8.10 -12.21
N GLY A 243 9.67 7.18 -11.42
CA GLY A 243 8.97 6.56 -10.28
C GLY A 243 8.71 7.53 -9.10
N LYS A 244 9.31 8.72 -9.12
CA LYS A 244 9.10 9.80 -8.15
C LYS A 244 8.14 10.88 -8.65
N LEU A 245 7.66 10.80 -9.90
CA LEU A 245 6.60 11.68 -10.33
C LEU A 245 5.42 11.43 -9.40
N PRO A 246 4.89 12.46 -8.72
CA PRO A 246 3.70 12.30 -7.91
C PRO A 246 2.68 11.63 -8.82
N SER A 247 2.13 10.49 -8.37
CA SER A 247 1.02 9.87 -9.08
C SER A 247 0.04 11.00 -9.31
N VAL A 248 -0.12 11.43 -10.57
CA VAL A 248 -1.14 12.40 -10.92
C VAL A 248 -2.39 11.76 -10.37
N GLU A 249 -2.91 12.32 -9.28
CA GLU A 249 -4.12 11.83 -8.63
C GLU A 249 -5.10 11.71 -9.76
N SER A 250 -5.39 10.45 -10.11
CA SER A 250 -6.19 10.18 -11.29
C SER A 250 -7.51 10.88 -11.02
N VAL A 251 -7.85 11.85 -11.88
CA VAL A 251 -9.17 12.48 -11.91
C VAL A 251 -10.18 11.38 -11.61
N PRO A 252 -11.04 11.53 -10.58
CA PRO A 252 -11.89 10.46 -10.10
C PRO A 252 -12.59 9.81 -11.29
N LYS A 253 -12.39 8.50 -11.46
CA LYS A 253 -12.72 7.75 -12.70
C LYS A 253 -14.20 7.76 -13.07
N SER A 254 -15.06 8.31 -12.22
CA SER A 254 -16.49 8.46 -12.46
C SER A 254 -16.96 9.84 -11.98
N THR A 255 -16.86 10.85 -12.85
CA THR A 255 -17.65 12.06 -12.68
C THR A 255 -19.10 11.73 -13.03
N MET A 256 -20.02 11.93 -12.09
CA MET A 256 -21.46 11.73 -12.36
C MET A 256 -22.13 13.08 -12.66
N SER A 257 -23.19 13.06 -13.47
CA SER A 257 -24.12 14.18 -13.57
C SER A 257 -25.02 14.22 -12.34
N LEU A 258 -25.22 15.41 -11.76
CA LEU A 258 -26.14 15.60 -10.64
C LEU A 258 -27.60 15.35 -11.06
N PRO A 259 -28.47 14.93 -10.12
CA PRO A 259 -29.92 14.94 -10.31
C PRO A 259 -30.42 16.34 -10.70
N GLU A 260 -31.48 16.41 -11.51
CA GLU A 260 -32.09 17.68 -11.89
C GLU A 260 -32.59 18.43 -10.64
N GLY A 261 -32.15 19.69 -10.48
CA GLY A 261 -32.49 20.54 -9.33
C GLY A 261 -31.52 20.44 -8.13
N ALA A 262 -30.49 19.60 -8.19
CA ALA A 262 -29.49 19.55 -7.13
C ALA A 262 -28.51 20.74 -7.22
N THR A 263 -28.36 21.49 -6.13
CA THR A 263 -27.49 22.68 -6.05
C THR A 263 -26.61 22.64 -4.80
N LEU A 264 -25.39 23.15 -4.93
CA LEU A 264 -24.44 23.30 -3.83
C LEU A 264 -24.42 24.76 -3.38
N GLU A 265 -24.81 25.01 -2.14
CA GLU A 265 -24.81 26.35 -1.53
C GLU A 265 -23.74 26.46 -0.45
N LEU A 266 -23.10 27.64 -0.39
CA LEU A 266 -22.16 28.02 0.66
C LEU A 266 -22.82 29.11 1.50
N SER A 267 -22.98 28.87 2.79
CA SER A 267 -23.60 29.80 3.73
C SER A 267 -22.76 29.93 5.00
N GLN A 268 -23.13 30.85 5.90
CA GLN A 268 -22.56 30.99 7.26
C GLN A 268 -21.02 31.00 7.32
N PHE A 269 -20.41 32.04 6.77
CA PHE A 269 -18.97 32.20 6.83
C PHE A 269 -18.54 32.56 8.26
N MET A 270 -17.63 31.77 8.85
CA MET A 270 -17.14 32.01 10.20
C MET A 270 -15.62 32.11 10.23
N PHE A 271 -15.10 33.22 10.75
CA PHE A 271 -13.68 33.34 11.09
C PHE A 271 -13.43 32.68 12.44
N THR A 272 -12.67 31.58 12.45
CA THR A 272 -12.28 30.92 13.69
C THR A 272 -10.86 31.33 14.06
N ARG A 273 -10.71 31.94 15.24
CA ARG A 273 -9.42 32.15 15.90
C ARG A 273 -9.18 31.01 16.88
N THR A 274 -8.12 30.24 16.69
CA THR A 274 -7.75 29.17 17.61
C THR A 274 -6.62 29.64 18.52
N ASP A 275 -6.96 30.03 19.74
CA ASP A 275 -5.99 30.37 20.77
C ASP A 275 -5.63 29.09 21.56
N ARG A 276 -4.44 28.51 21.36
CA ARG A 276 -3.96 27.42 22.25
C ARG A 276 -2.60 27.74 22.91
N PRO A 277 -2.48 27.55 24.24
CA PRO A 277 -1.24 27.70 25.00
C PRO A 277 -0.45 26.37 25.07
N PHE A 278 0.88 26.40 25.23
CA PHE A 278 1.71 25.25 25.69
C PHE A 278 3.02 25.74 26.35
N PRO A 279 3.67 25.02 27.31
CA PRO A 279 3.96 23.56 27.28
C PRO A 279 3.78 22.78 28.62
N GLY A 280 3.44 21.47 28.60
CA GLY A 280 3.84 20.57 29.72
C GLY A 280 3.02 19.36 30.19
N SER A 281 1.84 18.98 29.67
CA SER A 281 1.12 17.81 30.23
C SER A 281 1.48 16.48 29.54
N ARG A 282 2.17 15.61 30.29
CA ARG A 282 2.22 14.17 30.02
C ARG A 282 0.87 13.55 30.42
N SER A 283 0.38 12.64 29.57
CA SER A 283 -0.42 11.44 29.92
C SER A 283 -1.79 11.68 30.58
N GLY A 284 -2.87 11.41 29.83
CA GLY A 284 -4.17 11.14 30.46
C GLY A 284 -5.43 11.24 29.60
N SER A 285 -5.34 11.71 28.36
CA SER A 285 -6.41 11.59 27.37
C SER A 285 -5.77 11.87 26.01
N VAL A 286 -6.28 11.23 24.97
CA VAL A 286 -5.73 11.27 23.62
C VAL A 286 -5.89 12.69 23.05
N ASP A 287 -4.96 13.58 23.39
CA ASP A 287 -4.78 14.89 22.79
C ASP A 287 -3.71 14.77 21.71
N TYR A 288 -4.14 14.77 20.45
CA TYR A 288 -3.25 14.77 19.30
C TYR A 288 -2.66 16.18 19.10
N SER A 289 -1.33 16.24 19.09
CA SER A 289 -0.54 17.46 18.87
C SER A 289 -0.74 18.03 17.46
N ILE A 290 -1.12 19.30 17.40
CA ILE A 290 -1.30 20.11 16.20
C ILE A 290 0.04 20.81 15.89
N GLN A 291 0.59 20.64 14.69
CA GLN A 291 1.61 21.54 14.14
C GLN A 291 0.93 22.41 13.08
N LEU A 292 0.46 23.60 13.50
CA LEU A 292 0.05 24.69 12.62
C LEU A 292 1.14 25.77 12.65
N TRP A 293 1.31 26.50 11.54
CA TRP A 293 2.34 27.52 11.42
C TRP A 293 1.93 28.80 12.16
N ARG A 294 2.72 29.10 13.18
CA ARG A 294 2.60 30.21 14.12
C ARG A 294 2.83 31.56 13.43
N ASP A 295 1.88 32.49 13.52
CA ASP A 295 2.20 33.91 13.34
C ASP A 295 3.13 34.34 14.48
N LYS A 296 4.40 34.63 14.14
CA LYS A 296 5.49 34.83 15.10
C LYS A 296 5.23 35.87 16.21
N PRO A 297 4.35 36.88 16.08
CA PRO A 297 4.09 37.80 17.18
C PRO A 297 2.97 37.36 18.13
N THR A 298 1.96 36.59 17.69
CA THR A 298 0.71 36.40 18.47
C THR A 298 0.33 34.95 18.78
N GLY A 299 0.84 33.96 18.04
CA GLY A 299 0.59 32.55 18.33
C GLY A 299 -0.84 32.04 18.11
N SER A 300 -1.71 32.83 17.49
CA SER A 300 -3.08 32.45 17.14
C SER A 300 -3.17 31.98 15.68
N ASP A 301 -3.90 30.89 15.44
CA ASP A 301 -4.23 30.41 14.10
C ASP A 301 -5.57 31.02 13.65
N TYR A 302 -5.66 31.48 12.41
CA TYR A 302 -6.88 32.04 11.80
C TYR A 302 -7.29 31.20 10.61
N GLY A 303 -8.57 30.83 10.52
CA GLY A 303 -9.15 30.14 9.37
C GLY A 303 -10.55 30.62 9.05
N LEU A 304 -10.93 30.53 7.78
CA LEU A 304 -12.29 30.76 7.30
C LEU A 304 -13.02 29.41 7.23
N LYS A 305 -14.22 29.37 7.80
CA LYS A 305 -15.15 28.24 7.66
C LYS A 305 -16.36 28.69 6.86
N ALA A 306 -16.93 27.79 6.08
CA ALA A 306 -18.25 27.95 5.50
C ALA A 306 -19.10 26.71 5.82
N LEU A 307 -20.39 26.92 5.95
CA LEU A 307 -21.39 25.86 5.90
C LEU A 307 -21.60 25.48 4.43
N VAL A 308 -21.41 24.21 4.12
CA VAL A 308 -21.60 23.65 2.77
C VAL A 308 -22.86 22.81 2.78
N GLU A 309 -23.89 23.23 2.05
CA GLU A 309 -25.20 22.58 1.99
C GLU A 309 -25.54 22.16 0.57
N TRP A 310 -26.16 20.99 0.46
CA TRP A 310 -26.69 20.49 -0.81
C TRP A 310 -28.22 20.49 -0.75
N ASP A 311 -28.84 21.13 -1.74
CA ASP A 311 -30.27 21.09 -1.95
C ASP A 311 -30.62 20.19 -3.14
N GLY A 312 -31.86 19.69 -3.19
CA GLY A 312 -32.39 18.90 -4.31
C GLY A 312 -31.83 17.48 -4.46
N LEU A 313 -31.01 17.00 -3.52
CA LEU A 313 -30.55 15.62 -3.50
C LEU A 313 -31.61 14.65 -2.96
N PRO A 314 -31.57 13.37 -3.37
CA PRO A 314 -32.34 12.32 -2.72
C PRO A 314 -32.08 12.28 -1.21
N ALA A 315 -33.14 12.19 -0.41
CA ALA A 315 -33.06 12.22 1.05
C ALA A 315 -32.27 11.06 1.67
N ASP A 316 -32.04 9.99 0.91
CA ASP A 316 -31.26 8.83 1.31
C ASP A 316 -29.76 8.96 0.97
N TRP A 317 -29.33 10.00 0.25
CA TRP A 317 -27.92 10.18 -0.09
C TRP A 317 -27.12 10.84 1.05
N LEU A 318 -25.89 10.38 1.22
CA LEU A 318 -24.87 11.06 2.01
C LEU A 318 -23.94 11.84 1.11
N THR A 319 -23.59 13.04 1.53
CA THR A 319 -22.61 13.89 0.87
C THR A 319 -21.35 14.00 1.70
N GLN A 320 -20.20 13.72 1.09
CA GLN A 320 -18.90 14.07 1.62
C GLN A 320 -18.25 15.05 0.66
N THR A 321 -18.39 16.34 0.96
CA THR A 321 -17.74 17.41 0.20
C THR A 321 -16.32 17.59 0.73
N GLU A 322 -15.34 17.83 -0.14
CA GLU A 322 -13.98 18.24 0.17
C GLU A 322 -13.54 19.36 -0.78
N SER A 323 -12.95 20.43 -0.24
CA SER A 323 -12.27 21.41 -1.08
C SER A 323 -11.01 20.78 -1.66
N VAL A 324 -10.84 20.82 -2.98
CA VAL A 324 -9.65 20.36 -3.67
C VAL A 324 -8.67 21.52 -3.87
N ARG A 325 -9.18 22.69 -4.27
CA ARG A 325 -8.38 23.90 -4.55
C ARG A 325 -9.21 25.15 -4.34
N THR A 326 -8.59 26.20 -3.82
CA THR A 326 -9.18 27.55 -3.81
C THR A 326 -8.29 28.52 -4.54
N TYR A 327 -8.91 29.46 -5.23
CA TYR A 327 -8.29 30.55 -5.96
C TYR A 327 -8.88 31.88 -5.47
N ASP A 328 -8.07 32.93 -5.43
CA ASP A 328 -8.59 34.30 -5.27
C ASP A 328 -9.10 34.86 -6.62
N SER A 329 -9.59 36.10 -6.59
CA SER A 329 -10.07 36.83 -7.79
C SER A 329 -9.03 37.02 -8.88
N GLU A 330 -7.73 36.97 -8.55
CA GLU A 330 -6.62 37.03 -9.50
C GLU A 330 -6.25 35.64 -10.07
N GLY A 331 -6.92 34.58 -9.63
CA GLY A 331 -6.62 33.20 -10.02
C GLY A 331 -5.38 32.62 -9.33
N ARG A 332 -4.87 33.26 -8.27
CA ARG A 332 -3.72 32.75 -7.51
C ARG A 332 -4.20 31.61 -6.62
N TRP A 333 -3.49 30.49 -6.71
CA TRP A 333 -3.81 29.30 -5.94
C TRP A 333 -3.51 29.51 -4.45
N LEU A 334 -4.54 29.34 -3.63
CA LEU A 334 -4.46 29.36 -2.18
C LEU A 334 -4.19 27.93 -1.71
N ARG A 335 -2.94 27.65 -1.33
CA ARG A 335 -2.51 26.31 -0.92
C ARG A 335 -3.26 25.87 0.34
N GLU A 336 -3.77 24.65 0.35
CA GLU A 336 -4.43 24.05 1.51
C GLU A 336 -3.40 23.70 2.59
N ALA A 337 -3.72 23.94 3.88
CA ALA A 337 -2.91 23.48 5.00
C ALA A 337 -3.02 21.96 5.14
N THR A 338 -2.30 21.23 4.30
CA THR A 338 -2.20 19.78 4.34
C THR A 338 -1.32 19.34 5.50
N ASP A 339 -1.85 19.31 6.72
CA ASP A 339 -1.18 18.65 7.85
C ASP A 339 -2.18 17.86 8.71
N GLY A 340 -2.32 16.56 8.38
CA GLY A 340 -2.79 15.48 9.26
C GLY A 340 -4.26 15.46 9.71
N TRP A 341 -4.92 16.60 9.83
CA TRP A 341 -6.22 16.76 10.49
C TRP A 341 -7.40 16.21 9.67
N GLN A 342 -7.35 16.39 8.34
CA GLN A 342 -8.44 15.97 7.45
C GLN A 342 -8.59 14.45 7.39
N LYS A 343 -7.51 13.65 7.43
CA LYS A 343 -7.63 12.19 7.36
C LYS A 343 -8.33 11.59 8.58
N SER A 344 -8.18 12.18 9.77
CA SER A 344 -8.83 11.67 10.98
C SER A 344 -10.30 12.09 11.08
N GLN A 345 -10.66 13.30 10.63
CA GLN A 345 -12.07 13.72 10.60
C GLN A 345 -12.86 13.13 9.42
N GLN A 346 -12.23 12.89 8.26
CA GLN A 346 -12.87 12.19 7.14
C GLN A 346 -13.20 10.72 7.47
N LEU A 347 -12.53 10.12 8.46
CA LEU A 347 -12.79 8.76 8.94
C LEU A 347 -13.78 8.70 10.11
N GLU A 348 -14.09 9.82 10.77
CA GLU A 348 -15.27 9.91 11.63
C GLU A 348 -16.49 10.10 10.72
N GLN A 349 -16.89 9.00 10.09
CA GLN A 349 -18.00 8.86 9.16
C GLN A 349 -19.21 9.68 9.65
N ALA A 350 -19.45 10.83 9.02
CA ALA A 350 -20.55 11.72 9.35
C ALA A 350 -21.88 11.08 8.90
N TYR A 351 -22.40 10.16 9.71
CA TYR A 351 -23.78 9.70 9.56
C TYR A 351 -24.69 10.72 10.22
N GLY A 352 -25.30 11.57 9.39
CA GLY A 352 -26.35 12.46 9.87
C GLY A 352 -27.49 11.65 10.48
N VAL A 353 -28.17 12.23 11.48
CA VAL A 353 -29.37 11.62 12.08
C VAL A 353 -30.43 11.35 11.01
N ASP A 354 -30.55 12.23 10.02
CA ASP A 354 -31.53 12.08 8.94
C ASP A 354 -31.21 10.92 8.00
N TYR A 355 -29.93 10.62 7.77
CA TYR A 355 -29.51 9.42 7.03
C TYR A 355 -29.92 8.13 7.76
N LEU A 356 -29.74 8.09 9.08
CA LEU A 356 -30.17 6.95 9.88
C LEU A 356 -31.70 6.82 9.92
N ARG A 357 -32.42 7.95 9.95
CA ARG A 357 -33.89 7.95 9.87
C ARG A 357 -34.37 7.44 8.51
N ALA A 358 -33.71 7.79 7.41
CA ALA A 358 -34.05 7.26 6.10
C ALA A 358 -33.92 5.72 6.04
N LEU A 359 -32.88 5.17 6.68
CA LEU A 359 -32.64 3.72 6.75
C LEU A 359 -33.57 2.96 7.71
N PHE A 360 -34.03 3.64 8.76
CA PHE A 360 -34.87 3.12 9.82
C PHE A 360 -36.02 4.11 10.13
N PRO A 361 -36.98 4.29 9.21
CA PRO A 361 -37.97 5.38 9.26
C PRO A 361 -38.93 5.28 10.45
N ASP A 362 -39.10 4.09 11.01
CA ASP A 362 -39.98 3.82 12.13
C ASP A 362 -39.22 3.69 13.47
N ALA A 363 -37.92 3.98 13.50
CA ALA A 363 -37.08 3.74 14.66
C ALA A 363 -36.62 5.02 15.38
N GLU A 364 -36.54 4.94 16.70
CA GLU A 364 -35.87 5.93 17.55
C GLU A 364 -34.36 5.64 17.58
N ILE A 365 -33.55 6.60 17.13
CA ILE A 365 -32.08 6.48 17.13
C ILE A 365 -31.57 6.90 18.51
N PHE A 366 -31.01 5.95 19.27
CA PHE A 366 -30.76 6.13 20.70
C PHE A 366 -29.56 7.04 21.02
N GLU A 367 -28.50 6.97 20.23
CA GLU A 367 -27.39 7.92 20.36
C GLU A 367 -27.47 8.91 19.19
N PRO A 368 -27.67 10.21 19.43
CA PRO A 368 -27.34 11.19 18.41
C PRO A 368 -25.85 11.02 18.16
N ILE A 369 -25.48 10.46 17.01
CA ILE A 369 -24.11 10.57 16.52
C ILE A 369 -23.84 12.07 16.56
N ARG A 370 -22.91 12.50 17.43
CA ARG A 370 -22.49 13.88 17.47
C ARG A 370 -21.64 14.10 16.22
N HIS A 371 -22.28 14.27 15.07
CA HIS A 371 -21.68 14.94 13.92
C HIS A 371 -22.76 15.58 13.06
N ARG A 372 -22.60 16.88 12.89
CA ARG A 372 -23.41 17.76 12.06
C ARG A 372 -23.32 17.25 10.63
N GLY A 373 -24.45 16.99 9.97
CA GLY A 373 -24.54 16.75 8.52
C GLY A 373 -24.13 17.95 7.65
N ALA A 374 -23.54 18.96 8.29
CA ALA A 374 -22.93 20.13 7.72
C ALA A 374 -21.42 19.96 7.87
N SER A 375 -20.70 19.71 6.76
CA SER A 375 -19.25 19.73 6.81
C SER A 375 -18.79 21.18 7.03
N GLU A 376 -18.33 21.51 8.24
CA GLU A 376 -17.55 22.74 8.47
C GLU A 376 -16.21 22.58 7.74
N GLN A 377 -16.12 23.04 6.50
CA GLN A 377 -14.88 22.94 5.74
C GLN A 377 -13.99 24.12 6.09
N LEU A 378 -12.84 23.80 6.70
CA LEU A 378 -11.76 24.72 7.02
C LEU A 378 -10.95 25.01 5.75
N PHE A 379 -11.03 26.24 5.25
CA PHE A 379 -10.03 26.78 4.35
C PHE A 379 -8.95 27.44 5.21
N LEU A 380 -7.82 26.75 5.38
CA LEU A 380 -6.60 27.33 5.93
C LEU A 380 -5.64 27.54 4.76
N SER A 381 -5.59 28.76 4.21
CA SER A 381 -4.50 29.14 3.32
C SER A 381 -3.38 29.78 4.14
N PRO A 382 -2.15 29.23 4.13
CA PRO A 382 -1.01 29.82 4.83
C PRO A 382 -0.44 31.06 4.12
N LEU A 383 -0.96 31.42 2.94
CA LEU A 383 -0.45 32.52 2.11
C LEU A 383 -1.33 33.77 2.16
N VAL A 384 -2.58 33.65 2.58
CA VAL A 384 -3.49 34.79 2.72
C VAL A 384 -3.54 35.20 4.17
N ARG A 385 -2.84 36.28 4.49
CA ARG A 385 -3.05 36.94 5.77
C ARG A 385 -4.44 37.56 5.73
N VAL A 386 -5.35 37.07 6.57
CA VAL A 386 -6.74 37.57 6.61
C VAL A 386 -6.80 39.10 6.76
N LYS A 387 -5.81 39.70 7.45
CA LYS A 387 -5.68 41.15 7.61
C LYS A 387 -5.30 41.92 6.33
N GLU A 388 -4.82 41.22 5.31
CA GLU A 388 -4.40 41.77 4.02
C GLU A 388 -5.45 41.49 2.92
N LEU A 389 -6.58 40.84 3.27
CA LEU A 389 -7.72 40.71 2.36
C LEU A 389 -8.48 42.03 2.30
N GLU A 390 -8.51 42.64 1.11
CA GLU A 390 -9.45 43.72 0.81
C GLU A 390 -10.84 43.10 0.63
N LEU A 391 -11.78 43.47 1.51
CA LEU A 391 -13.18 43.06 1.41
C LEU A 391 -13.96 44.04 0.50
N PRO A 392 -14.94 43.56 -0.30
CA PRO A 392 -15.33 42.16 -0.45
C PRO A 392 -14.28 41.37 -1.24
N ALA A 393 -13.90 40.21 -0.71
CA ALA A 393 -12.91 39.34 -1.35
C ALA A 393 -13.64 38.21 -2.07
N GLU A 394 -13.41 38.08 -3.37
CA GLU A 394 -13.96 37.01 -4.20
C GLU A 394 -13.01 35.82 -4.26
N PHE A 395 -13.58 34.62 -4.14
CA PHE A 395 -12.86 33.36 -4.21
C PHE A 395 -13.58 32.39 -5.15
N THR A 396 -12.81 31.50 -5.75
CA THR A 396 -13.31 30.33 -6.47
C THR A 396 -12.75 29.07 -5.82
N SER A 397 -13.62 28.26 -5.20
CA SER A 397 -13.22 26.97 -4.63
C SER A 397 -13.74 25.82 -5.49
N VAL A 398 -12.84 24.94 -5.89
CA VAL A 398 -13.15 23.66 -6.53
C VAL A 398 -13.40 22.64 -5.43
N PHE A 399 -14.63 22.16 -5.36
CA PHE A 399 -15.04 21.11 -4.44
C PHE A 399 -15.15 19.78 -5.16
N ALA A 400 -14.74 18.70 -4.50
CA ALA A 400 -15.09 17.34 -4.86
C ALA A 400 -16.11 16.82 -3.84
N THR A 401 -17.33 16.53 -4.30
CA THR A 401 -18.36 15.89 -3.48
C THR A 401 -18.50 14.44 -3.85
N ARG A 402 -18.34 13.55 -2.87
CA ARG A 402 -18.65 12.13 -3.01
C ARG A 402 -20.05 11.88 -2.49
N PHE A 403 -20.88 11.26 -3.33
CA PHE A 403 -22.24 10.86 -2.97
C PHE A 403 -22.25 9.38 -2.62
N TYR A 404 -22.84 9.04 -1.49
CA TYR A 404 -22.99 7.65 -1.07
C TYR A 404 -24.47 7.31 -0.90
N SER A 405 -24.85 6.15 -1.43
CA SER A 405 -26.15 5.53 -1.18
C SER A 405 -25.97 4.50 -0.07
N PRO A 406 -26.89 4.42 0.90
CA PRO A 406 -26.88 3.38 1.89
C PRO A 406 -27.22 2.03 1.27
N GLU A 407 -26.49 1.00 1.65
CA GLU A 407 -26.90 -0.38 1.48
C GLU A 407 -27.03 -1.03 2.86
N LYS A 408 -28.24 -1.47 3.20
CA LYS A 408 -28.51 -2.16 4.47
C LYS A 408 -28.48 -3.66 4.25
N ILE A 409 -27.45 -4.31 4.80
CA ILE A 409 -27.27 -5.75 4.73
C ILE A 409 -27.68 -6.34 6.08
N ARG A 410 -28.69 -7.21 6.11
CA ARG A 410 -29.07 -7.90 7.35
C ARG A 410 -28.01 -8.94 7.71
N VAL A 411 -27.53 -8.89 8.95
CA VAL A 411 -26.51 -9.79 9.47
C VAL A 411 -27.16 -10.72 10.49
N PRO A 412 -27.08 -12.05 10.33
CA PRO A 412 -27.60 -12.98 11.31
C PRO A 412 -26.80 -12.89 12.62
N LEU A 413 -27.50 -12.81 13.76
CA LEU A 413 -26.92 -12.97 15.10
C LEU A 413 -26.73 -14.46 15.44
N ASP A 414 -26.00 -15.17 14.58
CA ASP A 414 -25.68 -16.58 14.75
C ASP A 414 -24.15 -16.78 14.65
N PRO A 415 -23.48 -17.28 15.72
CA PRO A 415 -22.04 -17.57 15.68
C PRO A 415 -21.60 -18.60 14.63
N ALA A 416 -22.54 -19.40 14.11
CA ALA A 416 -22.29 -20.36 13.03
C ALA A 416 -22.43 -19.71 11.63
N ALA A 417 -23.12 -18.57 11.52
CA ALA A 417 -23.34 -17.93 10.24
C ALA A 417 -22.06 -17.29 9.70
N LYS A 418 -21.84 -17.49 8.40
CA LYS A 418 -20.81 -16.79 7.62
C LYS A 418 -21.47 -15.60 6.95
N ILE A 419 -20.91 -14.42 7.17
CA ILE A 419 -21.43 -13.17 6.63
C ILE A 419 -20.49 -12.79 5.47
N ASP A 420 -21.02 -12.70 4.26
CA ASP A 420 -20.26 -12.30 3.09
C ASP A 420 -20.58 -10.84 2.75
N LEU A 421 -19.59 -9.95 2.86
CA LEU A 421 -19.71 -8.53 2.55
C LEU A 421 -19.02 -8.16 1.22
N GLY A 422 -18.61 -9.17 0.43
CA GLY A 422 -17.89 -9.01 -0.83
C GLY A 422 -16.47 -9.55 -0.72
N ALA A 423 -15.48 -8.65 -0.69
CA ALA A 423 -14.08 -9.02 -0.45
C ALA A 423 -13.80 -9.41 1.01
N THR A 424 -14.73 -9.13 1.92
CA THR A 424 -14.61 -9.41 3.36
C THR A 424 -15.64 -10.43 3.81
N ARG A 425 -15.17 -11.51 4.43
CA ARG A 425 -16.03 -12.48 5.13
C ARG A 425 -15.91 -12.29 6.63
N LEU A 426 -17.04 -12.22 7.31
CA LEU A 426 -17.10 -12.13 8.76
C LEU A 426 -17.69 -13.40 9.37
N ARG A 427 -17.29 -13.66 10.61
CA ARG A 427 -17.91 -14.64 11.47
C ARG A 427 -18.02 -14.03 12.86
N MET A 428 -19.23 -13.98 13.40
CA MET A 428 -19.44 -13.57 14.78
C MET A 428 -18.90 -14.68 15.70
N GLU A 429 -18.00 -14.35 16.61
CA GLU A 429 -17.47 -15.30 17.60
C GLU A 429 -18.38 -15.41 18.82
N GLY A 430 -18.95 -14.28 19.24
CA GLY A 430 -19.76 -14.24 20.44
C GLY A 430 -20.38 -12.88 20.70
N VAL A 431 -21.34 -12.90 21.61
CA VAL A 431 -22.03 -11.73 22.14
C VAL A 431 -21.79 -11.70 23.63
N SER A 432 -21.34 -10.56 24.16
CA SER A 432 -21.12 -10.37 25.59
C SER A 432 -21.71 -9.05 26.05
N ARG A 433 -22.13 -8.97 27.31
CA ARG A 433 -22.59 -7.73 27.92
C ARG A 433 -21.46 -7.17 28.80
N GLN A 434 -21.00 -5.96 28.48
CA GLN A 434 -19.98 -5.26 29.25
C GLN A 434 -20.59 -3.99 29.85
N ALA A 435 -20.94 -4.05 31.13
CA ALA A 435 -21.67 -2.98 31.82
C ALA A 435 -22.98 -2.58 31.12
N LYS A 436 -23.02 -1.42 30.43
CA LYS A 436 -24.18 -0.91 29.70
C LYS A 436 -24.10 -1.15 28.18
N ASP A 437 -23.05 -1.84 27.74
CA ASP A 437 -22.73 -1.99 26.33
C ASP A 437 -22.95 -3.46 25.96
N LEU A 438 -23.64 -3.69 24.84
CA LEU A 438 -23.67 -5.00 24.19
C LEU A 438 -22.46 -5.06 23.24
N VAL A 439 -21.57 -6.04 23.43
CA VAL A 439 -20.35 -6.17 22.65
C VAL A 439 -20.43 -7.41 21.78
N LEU A 440 -20.31 -7.21 20.47
CA LEU A 440 -20.23 -8.27 19.46
C LEU A 440 -18.76 -8.45 19.06
N ASN A 441 -18.29 -9.70 19.12
CA ASN A 441 -16.94 -10.06 18.71
C ASN A 441 -16.98 -10.68 17.31
N PHE A 442 -16.16 -10.20 16.39
CA PHE A 442 -16.08 -10.70 15.03
C PHE A 442 -14.68 -11.16 14.70
N ASN A 443 -14.58 -12.33 14.08
CA ASN A 443 -13.47 -12.67 13.22
C ASN A 443 -13.77 -12.20 11.80
N TYR A 444 -12.74 -11.75 11.10
CA TYR A 444 -12.83 -11.48 9.69
C TYR A 444 -11.71 -12.14 8.90
N LEU A 445 -12.02 -12.43 7.66
CA LEU A 445 -11.12 -12.85 6.60
C LEU A 445 -11.38 -11.91 5.41
N GLY A 446 -10.52 -10.92 5.22
CA GLY A 446 -10.57 -9.99 4.10
C GLY A 446 -9.54 -10.34 3.03
N VAL A 447 -9.86 -10.04 1.77
CA VAL A 447 -8.90 -9.99 0.68
C VAL A 447 -8.64 -8.52 0.34
N GLY A 448 -7.49 -7.97 0.75
CA GLY A 448 -7.11 -6.58 0.51
C GLY A 448 -5.89 -6.45 -0.41
N GLN A 449 -5.75 -5.33 -1.12
CA GLN A 449 -4.59 -5.08 -2.00
C GLN A 449 -3.28 -4.89 -1.21
N LEU A 450 -3.38 -4.44 0.03
CA LEU A 450 -2.29 -4.24 0.97
C LEU A 450 -2.75 -4.81 2.31
N GLY A 451 -2.15 -5.90 2.78
CA GLY A 451 -2.60 -6.62 3.99
C GLY A 451 -2.68 -5.80 5.30
N SER A 452 -2.33 -4.51 5.30
CA SER A 452 -2.58 -3.55 6.39
C SER A 452 -3.99 -2.94 6.37
N GLU A 453 -4.76 -3.14 5.32
CA GLU A 453 -6.16 -2.75 5.27
C GLU A 453 -6.99 -3.86 5.92
N ILE A 454 -7.38 -3.65 7.18
CA ILE A 454 -8.64 -4.24 7.66
C ILE A 454 -9.66 -3.94 6.57
N GLY A 455 -10.30 -5.00 6.04
CA GLY A 455 -11.00 -5.02 4.75
C GLY A 455 -11.60 -3.67 4.42
N SER A 456 -11.17 -3.07 3.30
CA SER A 456 -11.60 -1.73 2.87
C SER A 456 -13.11 -1.54 2.99
N GLU A 457 -13.87 -2.61 2.73
CA GLU A 457 -15.32 -2.66 2.88
C GLU A 457 -15.82 -2.39 4.30
N LEU A 458 -15.09 -2.82 5.35
CA LEU A 458 -15.38 -2.52 6.76
C LEU A 458 -15.12 -1.07 7.13
N LYS A 459 -14.24 -0.37 6.40
CA LYS A 459 -14.01 1.07 6.58
C LYS A 459 -15.08 1.93 5.91
N GLU A 460 -15.83 1.35 4.99
CA GLU A 460 -16.90 2.02 4.23
C GLU A 460 -18.28 1.83 4.88
N GLY A 461 -18.36 1.22 6.06
CA GLY A 461 -19.63 1.00 6.74
C GLY A 461 -19.50 0.87 8.24
N TYR A 462 -20.63 0.53 8.87
CA TYR A 462 -20.76 0.36 10.30
C TYR A 462 -21.85 -0.66 10.61
N PHE A 463 -21.87 -1.13 11.84
CA PHE A 463 -22.94 -2.00 12.31
C PHE A 463 -24.03 -1.19 13.01
N ALA A 464 -25.28 -1.51 12.74
CA ALA A 464 -26.44 -0.99 13.43
C ALA A 464 -27.21 -2.16 14.05
N LEU A 465 -27.64 -2.01 15.29
CA LEU A 465 -28.42 -3.02 16.01
C LEU A 465 -29.79 -2.45 16.33
N ARG A 466 -30.83 -3.09 15.80
CA ARG A 466 -32.23 -2.69 15.96
C ARG A 466 -32.94 -3.62 16.93
N ASP A 467 -33.65 -3.05 17.89
CA ASP A 467 -34.62 -3.79 18.72
C ASP A 467 -36.03 -3.59 18.14
N PRO A 468 -36.62 -4.62 17.51
CA PRO A 468 -37.95 -4.50 16.89
C PRO A 468 -39.06 -4.23 17.91
N ALA A 469 -38.88 -4.59 19.18
CA ALA A 469 -39.89 -4.40 20.23
C ALA A 469 -40.00 -2.93 20.65
N THR A 470 -38.87 -2.29 20.89
CA THR A 470 -38.79 -0.87 21.29
C THR A 470 -38.69 0.07 20.10
N LYS A 471 -38.48 -0.46 18.89
CA LYS A 471 -38.12 0.27 17.67
C LYS A 471 -36.90 1.15 17.86
N ARG A 472 -35.95 0.75 18.71
CA ARG A 472 -34.70 1.51 18.91
C ARG A 472 -33.59 1.00 18.03
N VAL A 473 -32.76 1.91 17.53
CA VAL A 473 -31.54 1.58 16.79
C VAL A 473 -30.34 2.14 17.54
N ALA A 474 -29.37 1.28 17.83
CA ALA A 474 -28.06 1.65 18.34
C ALA A 474 -26.99 1.45 17.27
N ILE A 475 -26.01 2.35 17.27
CA ILE A 475 -24.91 2.35 16.31
C ILE A 475 -23.68 1.76 16.99
N GLY A 476 -23.08 0.78 16.32
CA GLY A 476 -21.93 0.05 16.81
C GLY A 476 -20.66 0.89 16.71
N ARG A 477 -19.92 1.01 17.82
CA ARG A 477 -18.59 1.62 17.85
C ARG A 477 -17.54 0.53 17.80
N GLN A 478 -16.69 0.56 16.76
CA GLN A 478 -15.57 -0.37 16.66
C GLN A 478 -14.50 0.00 17.70
N ASN A 479 -14.17 -0.94 18.58
CA ASN A 479 -13.11 -0.73 19.57
C ASN A 479 -11.73 -0.80 18.91
N SER A 480 -10.79 0.03 19.37
CA SER A 480 -9.42 0.15 18.82
C SER A 480 -8.56 -1.11 19.00
N ARG A 481 -9.04 -2.13 19.73
CA ARG A 481 -8.35 -3.42 19.92
C ARG A 481 -8.58 -4.37 18.74
N SER A 482 -8.38 -3.90 17.52
CA SER A 482 -8.34 -4.79 16.36
C SER A 482 -6.94 -5.39 16.24
N ALA A 483 -6.78 -6.70 16.48
CA ALA A 483 -5.56 -7.38 16.04
C ALA A 483 -5.80 -7.97 14.66
N SER A 484 -4.94 -7.60 13.71
CA SER A 484 -4.94 -8.15 12.37
C SER A 484 -3.60 -8.86 12.10
N THR A 485 -3.65 -9.93 11.33
CA THR A 485 -2.50 -10.62 10.78
C THR A 485 -2.68 -10.71 9.28
N ALA A 486 -1.70 -10.17 8.56
CA ALA A 486 -1.69 -10.12 7.11
C ALA A 486 -0.84 -11.25 6.54
N PHE A 487 -1.39 -12.00 5.59
CA PHE A 487 -0.70 -13.03 4.82
C PHE A 487 -0.89 -12.75 3.32
N GLY A 488 0.00 -11.92 2.77
CA GLY A 488 -0.11 -11.48 1.38
C GLY A 488 -1.33 -10.57 1.19
N LEU A 489 -2.27 -11.01 0.34
CA LEU A 489 -3.56 -10.34 0.10
C LEU A 489 -4.64 -10.74 1.11
N LEU A 490 -4.42 -11.80 1.89
CA LEU A 490 -5.38 -12.25 2.90
C LEU A 490 -5.09 -11.58 4.24
N THR A 491 -6.06 -10.88 4.79
CA THR A 491 -5.99 -10.30 6.14
C THR A 491 -6.98 -11.05 7.02
N THR A 492 -6.48 -11.66 8.10
CA THR A 492 -7.34 -12.23 9.14
C THR A 492 -7.24 -11.39 10.39
N GLY A 493 -8.31 -11.19 11.13
CA GLY A 493 -8.21 -10.53 12.42
C GLY A 493 -9.46 -10.67 13.24
N HIS A 494 -9.39 -10.10 14.44
CA HIS A 494 -10.56 -9.92 15.31
C HIS A 494 -10.81 -8.44 15.52
N PHE A 495 -12.09 -8.08 15.69
CA PHE A 495 -12.49 -6.78 16.20
C PHE A 495 -13.76 -6.90 17.03
N GLU A 496 -13.96 -5.92 17.90
CA GLU A 496 -15.14 -5.82 18.75
C GLU A 496 -15.97 -4.61 18.32
N VAL A 497 -17.29 -4.76 18.36
CA VAL A 497 -18.24 -3.68 18.14
C VAL A 497 -19.11 -3.53 19.38
N SER A 498 -19.09 -2.36 19.99
CA SER A 498 -19.87 -2.04 21.18
C SER A 498 -21.12 -1.23 20.82
N PHE A 499 -22.28 -1.64 21.34
CA PHE A 499 -23.56 -0.95 21.17
C PHE A 499 -24.02 -0.43 22.53
N ARG A 500 -24.19 0.88 22.64
CA ARG A 500 -24.64 1.55 23.85
C ARG A 500 -26.15 1.75 23.84
N GLY A 501 -26.76 1.68 25.02
CA GLY A 501 -28.15 2.13 25.20
C GLY A 501 -29.24 1.12 24.90
N LEU A 502 -28.86 -0.10 24.49
CA LEU A 502 -29.78 -1.22 24.37
C LEU A 502 -29.83 -1.96 25.71
N ASP A 503 -30.83 -1.65 26.53
CA ASP A 503 -31.11 -2.42 27.75
C ASP A 503 -31.97 -3.63 27.43
N VAL A 504 -31.31 -4.66 26.89
CA VAL A 504 -31.94 -5.90 26.44
C VAL A 504 -31.48 -7.03 27.35
N ALA A 505 -32.41 -7.86 27.83
CA ALA A 505 -32.06 -9.01 28.66
C ALA A 505 -31.30 -10.07 27.83
N ALA A 506 -30.49 -10.91 28.48
CA ALA A 506 -29.60 -11.84 27.77
C ALA A 506 -30.36 -12.87 26.91
N ASP A 507 -31.54 -13.28 27.36
CA ASP A 507 -32.48 -14.16 26.66
C ASP A 507 -33.21 -13.46 25.50
N GLU A 508 -33.22 -12.13 25.48
CA GLU A 508 -33.86 -11.34 24.43
C GLU A 508 -32.88 -10.96 23.29
N ILE A 509 -31.58 -11.22 23.43
CA ILE A 509 -30.57 -10.88 22.41
C ILE A 509 -30.91 -11.48 21.04
N ALA A 510 -31.49 -12.68 21.01
CA ALA A 510 -31.87 -13.37 19.78
C ALA A 510 -32.95 -12.63 18.96
N ARG A 511 -33.70 -11.71 19.58
CA ARG A 511 -34.72 -10.90 18.89
C ARG A 511 -34.14 -9.70 18.14
N LEU A 512 -32.91 -9.31 18.47
CA LEU A 512 -32.28 -8.12 17.90
C LEU A 512 -31.95 -8.37 16.43
N GLU A 513 -32.06 -7.31 15.64
CA GLU A 513 -31.71 -7.34 14.22
C GLU A 513 -30.40 -6.58 14.02
N LEU A 514 -29.34 -7.32 13.70
CA LEU A 514 -28.06 -6.73 13.33
C LEU A 514 -28.06 -6.40 11.84
N TYR A 515 -27.59 -5.21 11.51
CA TYR A 515 -27.42 -4.74 10.15
C TYR A 515 -25.99 -4.25 9.96
N TYR A 516 -25.41 -4.55 8.82
CA TYR A 516 -24.23 -3.86 8.30
C TYR A 516 -24.71 -2.81 7.31
N VAL A 517 -24.43 -1.54 7.60
CA VAL A 517 -24.79 -0.43 6.72
C VAL A 517 -23.54 -0.03 5.95
N LYS A 518 -23.50 -0.41 4.68
CA LYS A 518 -22.40 -0.09 3.76
C LYS A 518 -22.72 1.22 3.04
N GLN A 519 -21.72 2.07 2.86
CA GLN A 519 -21.80 3.23 1.98
C GLN A 519 -21.38 2.80 0.58
N HIS A 520 -22.30 2.86 -0.37
CA HIS A 520 -21.97 2.64 -1.77
C HIS A 520 -21.71 3.99 -2.44
N LEU A 521 -20.47 4.24 -2.89
CA LEU A 521 -20.16 5.44 -3.66
C LEU A 521 -20.99 5.44 -4.95
N VAL A 522 -21.94 6.36 -5.06
CA VAL A 522 -22.77 6.56 -6.25
C VAL A 522 -21.98 7.27 -7.33
N GLY A 523 -21.18 8.27 -6.92
CA GLY A 523 -20.30 8.99 -7.81
C GLY A 523 -19.58 10.13 -7.10
N THR A 524 -18.65 10.74 -7.82
CA THR A 524 -17.97 11.95 -7.40
C THR A 524 -18.39 13.08 -8.34
N TYR A 525 -18.78 14.22 -7.80
CA TYR A 525 -19.02 15.44 -8.54
C TYR A 525 -17.94 16.44 -8.19
N VAL A 526 -17.44 17.16 -9.19
CA VAL A 526 -16.41 18.18 -9.00
C VAL A 526 -16.90 19.46 -9.62
N ASP A 527 -16.96 20.53 -8.84
CA ASP A 527 -17.47 21.82 -9.31
C ASP A 527 -16.77 22.98 -8.63
N SER A 528 -16.69 24.09 -9.36
CA SER A 528 -16.14 25.34 -8.87
C SER A 528 -17.26 26.25 -8.39
N VAL A 529 -17.25 26.60 -7.11
CA VAL A 529 -18.18 27.56 -6.54
C VAL A 529 -17.46 28.89 -6.37
N GLN A 530 -18.01 29.93 -6.98
CA GLN A 530 -17.59 31.31 -6.76
C GLN A 530 -18.37 31.90 -5.60
N TYR A 531 -17.69 32.53 -4.66
CA TYR A 531 -18.31 33.21 -3.53
C TYR A 531 -17.52 34.46 -3.14
N ALA A 532 -18.22 35.44 -2.59
CA ALA A 532 -17.63 36.65 -2.05
C ALA A 532 -17.77 36.66 -0.53
N ILE A 533 -16.71 36.98 0.19
CA ILE A 533 -16.80 37.28 1.62
C ILE A 533 -17.33 38.71 1.75
N PRO A 534 -18.49 38.93 2.40
CA PRO A 534 -19.06 40.26 2.53
C PRO A 534 -18.18 41.17 3.41
N GLU A 535 -18.28 42.49 3.22
CA GLU A 535 -17.55 43.49 4.03
C GLU A 535 -17.94 43.49 5.52
N GLN A 536 -19.11 42.95 5.86
CA GLN A 536 -19.72 43.04 7.19
C GLN A 536 -20.01 41.64 7.74
N GLU A 537 -19.02 41.02 8.39
CA GLU A 537 -19.22 39.93 9.37
C GLU A 537 -18.06 39.80 10.36
#